data_AF-A0A8J6IW01-F1
#
_entry.id   AF-A0A8J6IW01-F1
#
_cell.length_a   1.000
_cell.length_b   1.000
_cell.length_c   1.000
_cell.angle_alpha   90.00
_cell.angle_beta   90.00
_cell.angle_gamma   90.00
#
_symmetry.space_group_name_H-M   'P 1'
#
loop_
_entity.id
_entity.type
_entity.pdbx_description
1 polymer ?
#
loop_
_entity_poly.entity_id
_entity_poly.type
_entity_poly.pdbx_seq_one_letter_code
_entity_poly.pdbx_strand_id
1 'polypeptide(L)'
;MKQKKKWVIPLCVIGVILLLCVGGLWYMINHSMSFSVGRCLVADNGSYMFIDGTSPIIMSNRKDKEGLFSGLGTGDKILIFHDGIAETYPGRTGAYWCVKLEDGTQADIPEQVIEELTKLGWTIVGNEADPDSVTPEPEAYAFEAQYIQTNGGPEDGYPYHTVISSRAELEAYYEAYKDIYSLERRETVYSDSTIGFLDACDKYDNAYFERQNLVLIVLQEGSGSIRHEITDVRRHRIENGALDGWDITIDRKVPEAGTEDMAQWHLFLEVQMGDVIKATDKVWINGKQSERTPAISGLVGISRTPATHAYQDPWGVKLTAKNITPSGLTIVCTQQDGKPTGELNTGSYYGLEVLRDGEWVAVELLPMEYELAWTSEAWMIPNNVETEWEVNWRRLYGELPAGSYRISKSVMDFRGTGDYDTKTYYAGFDLVDAADTSNVSYEHGGFGVSVPLLSGWEYKVEEYSADGMSYGVSFRPAGEDGWIDFHYWPTFGVCGTGLSMKEFGNGSMGTYDGGAIWNFISYPASKGNFVATTQGVNSWWSRYGETAMEIITQVICTDTIVD
;
A
#
# COMPACT_ATOMS: atom_id res chain seq x y z
N MET A 1 68.26 22.58 32.95
CA MET A 1 66.86 23.07 32.97
C MET A 1 66.12 22.66 31.69
N LYS A 2 65.66 21.41 31.53
CA LYS A 2 64.85 20.98 30.35
C LYS A 2 63.91 19.82 30.73
N GLN A 3 62.99 20.06 31.67
CA GLN A 3 61.97 19.04 32.00
C GLN A 3 60.59 19.62 32.34
N LYS A 4 60.34 20.92 32.08
CA LYS A 4 59.05 21.56 32.40
C LYS A 4 58.01 21.54 31.28
N LYS A 5 58.32 21.11 30.04
CA LYS A 5 57.39 21.19 28.89
C LYS A 5 56.51 19.94 28.65
N LYS A 6 56.80 18.78 29.26
CA LYS A 6 56.01 17.55 29.03
C LYS A 6 54.63 17.54 29.74
N TRP A 7 54.47 18.36 30.77
CA TRP A 7 53.22 18.44 31.54
C TRP A 7 52.30 19.60 31.14
N VAL A 8 52.81 20.58 30.36
CA VAL A 8 52.03 21.79 30.02
C VAL A 8 50.89 21.49 29.07
N ILE A 9 51.11 20.64 28.05
CA ILE A 9 50.06 20.27 27.09
C ILE A 9 48.92 19.50 27.76
N PRO A 10 49.15 18.42 28.54
CA PRO A 10 48.05 17.75 29.25
C PRO A 10 47.39 18.65 30.31
N LEU A 11 48.13 19.53 31.00
CA LEU A 11 47.54 20.52 31.92
C LEU A 11 46.66 21.55 31.20
N CYS A 12 47.06 22.01 30.00
CA CYS A 12 46.24 22.91 29.19
C CYS A 12 44.99 22.21 28.64
N VAL A 13 45.09 20.95 28.21
CA VAL A 13 43.92 20.17 27.76
C VAL A 13 42.95 19.93 28.92
N ILE A 14 43.44 19.57 30.10
CA ILE A 14 42.62 19.43 31.31
C ILE A 14 41.99 20.78 31.68
N GLY A 15 42.74 21.88 31.59
CA GLY A 15 42.21 23.23 31.83
C GLY A 15 41.09 23.64 30.87
N VAL A 16 41.23 23.31 29.58
CA VAL A 16 40.19 23.56 28.56
C VAL A 16 38.96 22.68 28.81
N ILE A 17 39.14 21.40 29.13
CA ILE A 17 38.03 20.50 29.46
C ILE A 17 37.29 21.01 30.70
N LEU A 18 38.01 21.40 31.75
CA LEU A 18 37.41 21.97 32.96
C LEU A 18 36.65 23.27 32.66
N LEU A 19 37.19 24.14 31.79
CA LEU A 19 36.48 25.36 31.35
C LEU A 19 35.21 25.04 30.54
N LEU A 20 35.26 24.05 29.65
CA LEU A 20 34.08 23.60 28.91
C LEU A 20 33.04 22.93 29.83
N CYS A 21 33.47 22.16 30.82
CA CYS A 21 32.58 21.59 31.84
C CYS A 21 31.93 22.68 32.69
N VAL A 22 32.68 23.71 33.11
CA VAL A 22 32.13 24.85 33.87
C VAL A 22 31.16 25.66 32.99
N GLY A 23 31.49 25.90 31.72
CA GLY A 23 30.61 26.58 30.78
C GLY A 23 29.33 25.79 30.50
N GLY A 24 29.44 24.48 30.32
CA GLY A 24 28.29 23.57 30.16
C GLY A 24 27.42 23.50 31.41
N LEU A 25 28.03 23.42 32.60
CA LEU A 25 27.30 23.42 33.87
C LEU A 25 26.56 24.75 34.09
N TRP A 26 27.21 25.87 33.78
CA TRP A 26 26.58 27.19 33.83
C TRP A 26 25.42 27.32 32.83
N TYR A 27 25.59 26.81 31.62
CA TYR A 27 24.53 26.76 30.61
C TYR A 27 23.34 25.93 31.10
N MET A 28 23.57 24.75 31.66
CA MET A 28 22.51 23.89 32.20
C MET A 28 21.76 24.55 33.36
N ILE A 29 22.46 25.20 34.29
CA ILE A 29 21.82 25.94 35.41
C ILE A 29 20.94 27.08 34.89
N ASN A 30 21.41 27.85 33.91
CA ASN A 30 20.63 28.97 33.36
C ASN A 30 19.43 28.54 32.51
N HIS A 31 19.44 27.32 31.95
CA HIS A 31 18.36 26.78 31.13
C HIS A 31 17.52 25.73 31.87
N SER A 32 17.72 25.58 33.18
CA SER A 32 17.03 24.60 34.04
C SER A 32 17.15 23.14 33.56
N MET A 33 18.25 22.78 32.88
CA MET A 33 18.44 21.44 32.34
C MET A 33 19.07 20.51 33.37
N SER A 34 18.59 19.26 33.44
CA SER A 34 19.03 18.29 34.46
C SER A 34 19.02 16.84 33.96
N PHE A 35 19.68 15.96 34.72
CA PHE A 35 19.65 14.51 34.51
C PHE A 35 18.88 13.85 35.65
N SER A 36 17.98 12.94 35.32
CA SER A 36 17.18 12.21 36.30
C SER A 36 17.10 10.72 35.95
N VAL A 37 17.01 9.88 36.98
CA VAL A 37 16.86 8.41 36.86
C VAL A 37 15.58 7.99 37.54
N GLY A 38 14.81 7.13 36.89
CA GLY A 38 13.47 6.77 37.32
C GLY A 38 12.89 5.65 36.48
N ARG A 39 11.60 5.38 36.65
CA ARG A 39 10.89 4.32 35.95
C ARG A 39 10.04 4.89 34.83
N CYS A 40 10.04 4.24 33.67
CA CYS A 40 9.17 4.58 32.55
C CYS A 40 7.76 4.05 32.83
N LEU A 41 6.74 4.83 32.52
CA LEU A 41 5.36 4.39 32.45
C LEU A 41 4.81 4.78 31.09
N VAL A 42 4.20 3.83 30.40
CA VAL A 42 3.59 4.05 29.09
C VAL A 42 2.07 4.10 29.29
N ALA A 43 1.48 5.25 29.01
CA ALA A 43 0.03 5.41 29.01
C ALA A 43 -0.58 4.85 27.71
N ASP A 44 -1.82 4.42 27.77
CA ASP A 44 -2.60 3.91 26.62
C ASP A 44 -2.72 4.93 25.48
N ASN A 45 -2.73 6.22 25.81
CA ASN A 45 -2.74 7.33 24.87
C ASN A 45 -1.38 7.62 24.20
N GLY A 46 -0.41 6.72 24.36
CA GLY A 46 0.93 6.83 23.76
C GLY A 46 1.88 7.81 24.47
N SER A 47 1.46 8.40 25.60
CA SER A 47 2.33 9.28 26.39
C SER A 47 3.35 8.47 27.20
N TYR A 48 4.61 8.90 27.16
CA TYR A 48 5.65 8.38 28.04
C TYR A 48 5.74 9.25 29.29
N MET A 49 5.66 8.61 30.45
CA MET A 49 5.90 9.24 31.74
C MET A 49 7.19 8.73 32.37
N PHE A 50 7.86 9.63 33.05
CA PHE A 50 8.97 9.38 33.93
C PHE A 50 8.46 9.43 35.37
N ILE A 51 8.67 8.36 36.13
CA ILE A 51 8.29 8.26 37.54
C ILE A 51 9.52 8.52 38.39
N ASP A 52 9.54 9.67 39.06
CA ASP A 52 10.55 10.05 40.04
C ASP A 52 10.03 9.77 41.46
N GLY A 53 10.42 8.65 42.04
CA GLY A 53 9.84 8.18 43.29
C GLY A 53 8.35 7.89 43.16
N THR A 54 7.50 8.79 43.66
CA THR A 54 6.03 8.75 43.54
C THR A 54 5.45 9.86 42.66
N SER A 55 6.29 10.63 41.96
CA SER A 55 5.84 11.75 41.13
C SER A 55 5.81 11.34 39.65
N PRO A 56 4.61 11.25 39.01
CA PRO A 56 4.51 11.04 37.58
C PRO A 56 4.80 12.33 36.81
N ILE A 57 5.66 12.25 35.79
CA ILE A 57 6.10 13.38 34.98
C ILE A 57 5.98 13.00 33.49
N ILE A 58 5.11 13.66 32.74
CA ILE A 58 4.95 13.47 31.30
C ILE A 58 6.20 13.99 30.57
N MET A 59 6.77 13.16 29.70
CA MET A 59 7.92 13.51 28.87
C MET A 59 7.48 13.88 27.46
N SER A 60 7.99 15.00 26.95
CA SER A 60 7.90 15.36 25.53
C SER A 60 9.26 15.28 24.85
N ASN A 61 9.27 14.96 23.56
CA ASN A 61 10.49 14.92 22.76
C ASN A 61 10.87 16.34 22.30
N ARG A 62 11.96 16.92 22.83
CA ARG A 62 12.32 18.32 22.55
C ARG A 62 13.06 18.55 21.24
N LYS A 63 13.59 17.49 20.63
CA LYS A 63 14.40 17.59 19.41
C LYS A 63 13.68 17.00 18.20
N ASP A 64 12.41 16.61 18.34
CA ASP A 64 11.66 15.84 17.36
C ASP A 64 12.47 14.64 16.85
N LYS A 65 13.31 14.06 17.74
CA LYS A 65 14.22 12.98 17.37
C LYS A 65 13.41 11.70 17.26
N GLU A 66 13.30 11.18 16.05
CA GLU A 66 12.64 9.92 15.77
C GLU A 66 13.09 8.81 16.73
N GLY A 67 12.13 8.06 17.27
CA GLY A 67 12.38 6.92 18.15
C GLY A 67 12.99 7.23 19.52
N LEU A 68 12.98 8.49 20.01
CA LEU A 68 13.59 8.85 21.31
C LEU A 68 13.13 7.97 22.49
N PHE A 69 11.87 7.54 22.47
CA PHE A 69 11.28 6.67 23.49
C PHE A 69 10.94 5.26 22.96
N SER A 70 11.31 4.95 21.72
CA SER A 70 11.00 3.66 21.10
C SER A 70 11.67 2.51 21.84
N GLY A 71 10.91 1.41 22.05
CA GLY A 71 11.36 0.23 22.77
C GLY A 71 11.38 0.35 24.29
N LEU A 72 10.81 1.41 24.86
CA LEU A 72 10.57 1.54 26.31
C LEU A 72 9.21 0.96 26.68
N GLY A 73 9.19 0.13 27.71
CA GLY A 73 7.98 -0.42 28.33
C GLY A 73 7.73 0.11 29.74
N THR A 74 6.49 -0.07 30.22
CA THR A 74 6.12 0.27 31.60
C THR A 74 6.95 -0.54 32.60
N GLY A 75 7.66 0.16 33.48
CA GLY A 75 8.59 -0.39 34.47
C GLY A 75 10.07 -0.27 34.10
N ASP A 76 10.41 0.03 32.85
CA ASP A 76 11.80 0.15 32.45
C ASP A 76 12.53 1.24 33.25
N LYS A 77 13.76 0.94 33.69
CA LYS A 77 14.59 1.94 34.37
C LYS A 77 15.26 2.81 33.32
N ILE A 78 15.02 4.12 33.36
CA ILE A 78 15.51 5.06 32.36
C ILE A 78 16.35 6.17 32.99
N LEU A 79 17.36 6.62 32.25
CA LEU A 79 18.10 7.84 32.49
C LEU A 79 17.70 8.86 31.43
N ILE A 80 17.24 10.03 31.86
CA ILE A 80 16.81 11.11 30.97
C ILE A 80 17.65 12.37 31.16
N PHE A 81 17.87 13.09 30.07
CA PHE A 81 18.38 14.46 30.06
C PHE A 81 17.25 15.38 29.61
N HIS A 82 16.82 16.30 30.47
CA HIS A 82 15.57 17.01 30.28
C HIS A 82 15.59 18.45 30.83
N ASP A 83 14.57 19.22 30.47
CA ASP A 83 14.29 20.55 31.01
C ASP A 83 13.88 20.52 32.49
N GLY A 84 13.67 21.68 33.09
CA GLY A 84 13.03 21.76 34.40
C GLY A 84 11.66 21.07 34.39
N ILE A 85 11.25 20.51 35.52
CA ILE A 85 9.93 19.89 35.66
C ILE A 85 8.93 21.00 36.01
N ALA A 86 7.89 21.16 35.20
CA ALA A 86 6.84 22.14 35.45
C ALA A 86 6.00 21.72 36.68
N GLU A 87 5.64 22.69 37.52
CA GLU A 87 4.79 22.54 38.72
C GLU A 87 3.32 22.27 38.36
N THR A 88 3.08 21.19 37.64
CA THR A 88 1.76 20.67 37.23
C THR A 88 1.61 19.22 37.72
N TYR A 89 0.39 18.68 37.78
CA TYR A 89 0.17 17.29 38.15
C TYR A 89 -0.70 16.55 37.11
N PRO A 90 -0.18 15.49 36.45
CA PRO A 90 1.22 15.05 36.45
C PRO A 90 2.20 16.15 36.02
N GLY A 91 3.45 16.07 36.48
CA GLY A 91 4.52 16.99 36.09
C GLY A 91 4.77 16.94 34.59
N ARG A 92 5.47 17.93 34.03
CA ARG A 92 5.82 17.92 32.60
C ARG A 92 7.26 18.32 32.40
N THR A 93 7.97 17.62 31.52
CA THR A 93 9.32 17.99 31.10
C THR A 93 9.58 17.64 29.65
N GLY A 94 10.51 18.38 29.04
CA GLY A 94 11.00 18.09 27.71
C GLY A 94 12.30 17.29 27.77
N ALA A 95 12.31 16.07 27.23
CA ALA A 95 13.49 15.23 27.13
C ALA A 95 14.27 15.49 25.84
N TYR A 96 15.58 15.68 25.96
CA TYR A 96 16.52 15.80 24.85
C TYR A 96 17.19 14.46 24.50
N TRP A 97 17.23 13.55 25.48
CA TRP A 97 17.89 12.26 25.40
C TRP A 97 17.32 11.32 26.47
N CYS A 98 17.16 10.04 26.13
CA CYS A 98 16.66 8.99 27.00
C CYS A 98 17.43 7.70 26.71
N VAL A 99 17.83 6.97 27.76
CA VAL A 99 18.46 5.66 27.66
C VAL A 99 17.86 4.71 28.67
N LYS A 100 17.52 3.50 28.20
CA LYS A 100 17.14 2.37 29.03
C LYS A 100 18.37 1.80 29.74
N LEU A 101 18.30 1.70 31.06
CA LEU A 101 19.35 1.17 31.93
C LEU A 101 19.09 -0.28 32.31
N GLU A 102 17.83 -0.65 32.50
CA GLU A 102 17.39 -1.96 32.98
C GLU A 102 15.95 -2.21 32.52
N ASP A 103 15.63 -3.46 32.17
CA ASP A 103 14.25 -3.88 31.96
C ASP A 103 13.43 -3.74 33.25
N GLY A 104 12.13 -3.52 33.13
CA GLY A 104 11.24 -3.63 34.28
C GLY A 104 9.81 -3.94 33.90
N THR A 105 8.96 -4.00 34.92
CA THR A 105 7.56 -4.40 34.80
C THR A 105 6.66 -3.39 35.50
N GLN A 106 5.34 -3.48 35.31
CA GLN A 106 4.39 -2.63 36.03
C GLN A 106 4.51 -2.74 37.55
N ALA A 107 4.98 -3.87 38.08
CA ALA A 107 5.23 -4.05 39.52
C ALA A 107 6.35 -3.13 40.06
N ASP A 108 7.19 -2.58 39.17
CA ASP A 108 8.22 -1.59 39.52
C ASP A 108 7.67 -0.17 39.65
N ILE A 109 6.39 0.05 39.31
CA ILE A 109 5.70 1.33 39.49
C ILE A 109 4.94 1.30 40.83
N PRO A 110 5.09 2.32 41.70
CA PRO A 110 4.36 2.36 42.96
C PRO A 110 2.84 2.34 42.73
N GLU A 111 2.14 1.46 43.43
CA GLU A 111 0.68 1.29 43.32
C GLU A 111 -0.10 2.59 43.53
N GLN A 112 0.38 3.45 44.44
CA GLN A 112 -0.19 4.79 44.66
C GLN A 112 -0.18 5.64 43.38
N VAL A 113 0.89 5.59 42.59
CA VAL A 113 1.01 6.36 41.33
C VAL A 113 -0.02 5.85 40.31
N ILE A 114 -0.19 4.53 40.23
CA ILE A 114 -1.19 3.90 39.37
C ILE A 114 -2.59 4.37 39.75
N GLU A 115 -2.96 4.27 41.04
CA GLU A 115 -4.27 4.70 41.52
C GLU A 115 -4.56 6.18 41.28
N GLU A 116 -3.58 7.05 41.50
CA GLU A 116 -3.71 8.49 41.29
C GLU A 116 -3.89 8.83 39.80
N LEU A 117 -3.11 8.19 38.93
CA LEU A 117 -3.23 8.34 37.48
C LEU A 117 -4.59 7.82 36.98
N THR A 118 -5.05 6.68 37.47
CA THR A 118 -6.38 6.14 37.13
C THR A 118 -7.51 7.07 37.58
N LYS A 119 -7.44 7.66 38.78
CA LYS A 119 -8.43 8.68 39.23
C LYS A 119 -8.44 9.91 38.33
N LEU A 120 -7.32 10.23 37.69
CA LEU A 120 -7.17 11.34 36.75
C LEU A 120 -7.52 10.95 35.30
N GLY A 121 -8.02 9.74 35.06
CA GLY A 121 -8.46 9.26 33.74
C GLY A 121 -7.32 8.78 32.84
N TRP A 122 -6.14 8.48 33.41
CA TRP A 122 -5.04 7.87 32.66
C TRP A 122 -5.14 6.34 32.75
N THR A 123 -5.16 5.67 31.61
CA THR A 123 -5.01 4.22 31.54
C THR A 123 -3.57 3.87 31.20
N ILE A 124 -3.08 2.77 31.76
CA ILE A 124 -1.67 2.37 31.68
C ILE A 124 -1.60 1.10 30.84
N VAL A 125 -0.64 1.04 29.92
CA VAL A 125 -0.37 -0.16 29.14
C VAL A 125 0.17 -1.23 30.09
N GLY A 126 -0.64 -2.25 30.36
CA GLY A 126 -0.21 -3.44 31.08
C GLY A 126 0.69 -4.28 30.17
N ASN A 127 1.86 -4.69 30.67
CA ASN A 127 2.71 -5.63 29.94
C ASN A 127 1.97 -6.97 29.81
N GLU A 128 1.75 -7.41 28.57
CA GLU A 128 1.12 -8.68 28.21
C GLU A 128 1.91 -9.87 28.79
N ALA A 129 1.36 -10.52 29.82
CA ALA A 129 1.77 -11.85 30.24
C ALA A 129 0.61 -12.66 30.86
N ASP A 130 -0.64 -12.39 30.46
CA ASP A 130 -1.79 -13.25 30.78
C ASP A 130 -2.68 -13.43 29.54
N PRO A 131 -2.64 -14.60 28.86
CA PRO A 131 -3.36 -14.85 27.62
C PRO A 131 -4.88 -14.97 27.77
N ASP A 132 -5.42 -14.87 29.00
CA ASP A 132 -6.87 -14.94 29.26
C ASP A 132 -7.48 -13.61 29.78
N SER A 133 -6.72 -12.51 29.84
CA SER A 133 -7.26 -11.20 30.26
C SER A 133 -7.73 -10.37 29.05
N VAL A 134 -9.03 -10.44 28.76
CA VAL A 134 -9.67 -9.58 27.74
C VAL A 134 -9.89 -8.20 28.35
N THR A 135 -9.13 -7.20 27.89
CA THR A 135 -9.46 -5.78 28.08
C THR A 135 -10.80 -5.51 27.39
N PRO A 136 -11.82 -4.96 28.07
CA PRO A 136 -13.10 -4.69 27.42
C PRO A 136 -12.93 -3.63 26.33
N GLU A 137 -13.34 -3.94 25.10
CA GLU A 137 -13.37 -2.99 23.98
C GLU A 137 -14.20 -1.75 24.36
N PRO A 138 -13.77 -0.53 23.97
CA PRO A 138 -14.48 0.69 24.32
C PRO A 138 -15.86 0.75 23.67
N GLU A 139 -16.84 1.33 24.38
CA GLU A 139 -18.22 1.47 23.87
C GLU A 139 -18.32 2.44 22.67
N ALA A 140 -17.39 3.39 22.56
CA ALA A 140 -17.26 4.33 21.44
C ALA A 140 -15.78 4.71 21.24
N TYR A 141 -15.38 4.91 19.98
CA TYR A 141 -14.01 5.25 19.58
C TYR A 141 -13.88 6.76 19.36
N ALA A 142 -12.73 7.31 19.73
CA ALA A 142 -12.41 8.70 19.40
C ALA A 142 -12.11 8.82 17.89
N PHE A 143 -12.52 9.92 17.28
CA PHE A 143 -12.29 10.15 15.84
C PHE A 143 -12.13 11.63 15.51
N GLU A 144 -11.47 11.92 14.39
CA GLU A 144 -11.55 13.20 13.69
C GLU A 144 -12.27 12.99 12.35
N ALA A 145 -12.96 14.02 11.85
CA ALA A 145 -13.61 13.93 10.55
C ALA A 145 -13.56 15.23 9.75
N GLN A 146 -13.36 15.12 8.44
CA GLN A 146 -13.49 16.22 7.47
C GLN A 146 -14.64 15.92 6.50
N TYR A 147 -15.37 16.95 6.10
CA TYR A 147 -16.59 16.84 5.30
C TYR A 147 -16.40 17.60 3.99
N ILE A 148 -16.22 16.90 2.88
CA ILE A 148 -15.84 17.47 1.59
C ILE A 148 -16.99 17.30 0.61
N GLN A 149 -17.50 18.41 0.06
CA GLN A 149 -18.48 18.35 -1.01
C GLN A 149 -17.75 18.17 -2.35
N THR A 150 -17.95 17.00 -2.96
CA THR A 150 -17.29 16.61 -4.21
C THR A 150 -18.23 16.72 -5.40
N ASN A 151 -19.54 16.53 -5.24
CA ASN A 151 -20.53 16.49 -6.33
C ASN A 151 -20.17 15.49 -7.46
N GLY A 152 -21.13 15.21 -8.34
CA GLY A 152 -20.96 14.21 -9.41
C GLY A 152 -21.17 12.78 -8.93
N GLY A 153 -21.00 11.80 -9.81
CA GLY A 153 -21.27 10.38 -9.50
C GLY A 153 -22.68 9.91 -9.83
N PRO A 154 -22.93 8.59 -9.67
CA PRO A 154 -24.22 7.96 -9.97
C PRO A 154 -25.38 8.50 -9.11
N GLU A 155 -26.61 8.22 -9.52
CA GLU A 155 -27.81 8.60 -8.77
C GLU A 155 -28.12 7.61 -7.61
N ASP A 156 -27.52 6.42 -7.61
CA ASP A 156 -27.73 5.33 -6.64
C ASP A 156 -26.39 4.76 -6.12
N GLY A 157 -26.45 3.79 -5.20
CA GLY A 157 -25.27 3.15 -4.59
C GLY A 157 -24.72 3.80 -3.31
N TYR A 158 -25.51 4.66 -2.65
CA TYR A 158 -25.11 5.35 -1.41
C TYR A 158 -25.92 4.88 -0.18
N PRO A 159 -25.34 4.90 1.03
CA PRO A 159 -23.98 5.30 1.34
C PRO A 159 -23.00 4.16 1.06
N TYR A 160 -21.77 4.51 0.70
CA TYR A 160 -20.69 3.53 0.61
C TYR A 160 -19.43 3.98 1.37
N HIS A 161 -18.51 3.05 1.60
CA HIS A 161 -17.24 3.36 2.27
C HIS A 161 -16.04 2.66 1.64
N THR A 162 -14.88 3.31 1.74
CA THR A 162 -13.56 2.76 1.42
C THR A 162 -12.64 2.92 2.62
N VAL A 163 -11.80 1.92 2.87
CA VAL A 163 -10.68 2.04 3.80
C VAL A 163 -9.41 2.24 2.96
N ILE A 164 -8.69 3.31 3.26
CA ILE A 164 -7.41 3.67 2.63
C ILE A 164 -6.32 3.45 3.67
N SER A 165 -5.41 2.53 3.39
CA SER A 165 -4.32 2.13 4.27
C SER A 165 -2.94 2.60 3.77
N SER A 166 -2.86 3.27 2.63
CA SER A 166 -1.61 3.84 2.15
C SER A 166 -1.80 5.07 1.27
N ARG A 167 -0.72 5.84 1.07
CA ARG A 167 -0.71 6.96 0.11
C ARG A 167 -0.97 6.48 -1.32
N ALA A 168 -0.48 5.29 -1.68
CA ALA A 168 -0.71 4.69 -2.99
C ALA A 168 -2.20 4.35 -3.19
N GLU A 169 -2.88 3.83 -2.16
CA GLU A 169 -4.32 3.58 -2.22
C GLU A 169 -5.15 4.86 -2.31
N LEU A 170 -4.73 5.92 -1.61
CA LEU A 170 -5.40 7.23 -1.72
C LEU A 170 -5.28 7.81 -3.15
N GLU A 171 -4.10 7.66 -3.76
CA GLU A 171 -3.83 8.08 -5.14
C GLU A 171 -4.64 7.23 -6.14
N ALA A 172 -4.68 5.91 -5.94
CA ALA A 172 -5.46 4.99 -6.77
C ALA A 172 -6.97 5.30 -6.69
N TYR A 173 -7.47 5.64 -5.50
CA TYR A 173 -8.84 6.13 -5.33
C TYR A 173 -9.07 7.40 -6.15
N TYR A 174 -8.18 8.40 -6.02
CA TYR A 174 -8.29 9.62 -6.80
C TYR A 174 -8.34 9.34 -8.31
N GLU A 175 -7.39 8.56 -8.83
CA GLU A 175 -7.29 8.24 -10.26
C GLU A 175 -8.54 7.52 -10.80
N ALA A 176 -9.12 6.61 -10.01
CA ALA A 176 -10.30 5.87 -10.41
C ALA A 176 -11.59 6.71 -10.43
N TYR A 177 -11.63 7.78 -9.63
CA TYR A 177 -12.86 8.52 -9.34
C TYR A 177 -12.84 9.98 -9.79
N LYS A 178 -11.71 10.52 -10.28
CA LYS A 178 -11.57 11.92 -10.72
C LYS A 178 -12.47 12.31 -11.89
N ASP A 179 -12.83 11.35 -12.75
CA ASP A 179 -13.77 11.58 -13.87
C ASP A 179 -15.24 11.40 -13.47
N ILE A 180 -15.48 10.95 -12.23
CA ILE A 180 -16.82 10.65 -11.69
C ILE A 180 -17.23 11.76 -10.71
N TYR A 181 -16.33 12.15 -9.82
CA TYR A 181 -16.55 13.18 -8.79
C TYR A 181 -15.65 14.38 -9.02
N SER A 182 -16.03 15.56 -8.52
CA SER A 182 -15.12 16.72 -8.54
C SER A 182 -14.09 16.60 -7.42
N LEU A 183 -13.02 15.84 -7.69
CA LEU A 183 -11.96 15.56 -6.70
C LEU A 183 -10.82 16.59 -6.70
N GLU A 184 -10.87 17.57 -7.59
CA GLU A 184 -9.81 18.57 -7.76
C GLU A 184 -9.63 19.52 -6.56
N ARG A 185 -8.49 20.22 -6.56
CA ARG A 185 -8.21 21.31 -5.62
C ARG A 185 -9.17 22.49 -5.84
N ARG A 186 -9.42 23.25 -4.77
CA ARG A 186 -10.30 24.42 -4.81
C ARG A 186 -9.55 25.68 -4.40
N GLU A 187 -9.27 26.55 -5.36
CA GLU A 187 -8.52 27.80 -5.14
C GLU A 187 -9.24 28.80 -4.22
N THR A 188 -10.58 28.83 -4.24
CA THR A 188 -11.38 29.76 -3.43
C THR A 188 -12.48 29.01 -2.69
N VAL A 189 -12.46 29.11 -1.36
CA VAL A 189 -13.50 28.55 -0.48
C VAL A 189 -14.46 29.67 -0.09
N TYR A 190 -15.74 29.48 -0.39
CA TYR A 190 -16.81 30.39 -0.05
C TYR A 190 -17.47 29.96 1.27
N SER A 191 -18.29 30.82 1.86
CA SER A 191 -18.95 30.54 3.15
C SER A 191 -19.86 29.30 3.12
N ASP A 192 -20.32 28.90 1.94
CA ASP A 192 -21.20 27.78 1.69
C ASP A 192 -20.51 26.56 1.07
N SER A 193 -19.18 26.61 0.82
CA SER A 193 -18.40 25.53 0.22
C SER A 193 -17.31 24.98 1.13
N THR A 194 -16.83 23.77 0.82
CA THR A 194 -15.72 23.10 1.51
C THR A 194 -14.38 23.39 0.83
N ILE A 195 -13.25 22.95 1.39
CA ILE A 195 -12.01 22.80 0.60
C ILE A 195 -12.21 21.73 -0.51
N GLY A 196 -11.28 21.64 -1.47
CA GLY A 196 -11.27 20.58 -2.47
C GLY A 196 -10.85 19.24 -1.88
N PHE A 197 -11.13 18.14 -2.59
CA PHE A 197 -10.76 16.79 -2.13
C PHE A 197 -9.24 16.63 -2.11
N LEU A 198 -8.54 17.02 -3.18
CA LEU A 198 -7.06 17.03 -3.19
C LEU A 198 -6.44 17.94 -2.11
N ASP A 199 -7.14 19.00 -1.68
CA ASP A 199 -6.67 19.83 -0.57
C ASP A 199 -6.79 19.11 0.77
N ALA A 200 -7.86 18.33 0.97
CA ALA A 200 -8.00 17.47 2.16
C ALA A 200 -6.94 16.35 2.17
N CYS A 201 -6.58 15.83 1.00
CA CYS A 201 -5.58 14.77 0.83
C CYS A 201 -4.16 15.16 1.26
N ASP A 202 -3.84 16.45 1.37
CA ASP A 202 -2.51 16.93 1.76
C ASP A 202 -2.13 16.51 3.20
N LYS A 203 -3.12 16.22 4.06
CA LYS A 203 -2.89 15.73 5.44
C LYS A 203 -2.35 14.29 5.49
N TYR A 204 -2.63 13.46 4.48
CA TYR A 204 -2.40 12.01 4.55
C TYR A 204 -1.17 11.59 3.74
N ASP A 205 0.00 11.72 4.35
CA ASP A 205 1.28 11.25 3.80
C ASP A 205 1.62 9.82 4.26
N ASN A 206 2.78 9.28 3.86
CA ASN A 206 3.20 7.94 4.29
C ASN A 206 3.31 7.82 5.81
N ALA A 207 3.74 8.88 6.52
CA ALA A 207 3.89 8.87 7.97
C ALA A 207 2.54 8.83 8.70
N TYR A 208 1.48 9.36 8.09
CA TYR A 208 0.10 9.14 8.56
C TYR A 208 -0.28 7.66 8.45
N PHE A 209 -0.10 7.07 7.27
CA PHE A 209 -0.53 5.69 6.98
C PHE A 209 0.27 4.61 7.71
N GLU A 210 1.51 4.91 8.14
CA GLU A 210 2.26 4.04 9.06
C GLU A 210 1.63 3.92 10.46
N ARG A 211 0.77 4.87 10.84
CA ARG A 211 0.18 4.95 12.18
C ARG A 211 -1.27 4.47 12.21
N GLN A 212 -2.03 4.72 11.14
CA GLN A 212 -3.46 4.42 11.05
C GLN A 212 -3.98 4.52 9.61
N ASN A 213 -5.15 3.92 9.38
CA ASN A 213 -5.88 4.04 8.13
C ASN A 213 -6.88 5.20 8.13
N LEU A 214 -7.36 5.54 6.93
CA LEU A 214 -8.37 6.54 6.67
C LEU A 214 -9.63 5.86 6.14
N VAL A 215 -10.80 6.17 6.70
CA VAL A 215 -12.08 5.70 6.16
C VAL A 215 -12.73 6.82 5.36
N LEU A 216 -12.89 6.63 4.05
CA LEU A 216 -13.69 7.51 3.21
C LEU A 216 -15.12 7.02 3.18
N ILE A 217 -16.06 7.84 3.62
CA ILE A 217 -17.50 7.57 3.55
C ILE A 217 -18.09 8.47 2.48
N VAL A 218 -18.84 7.90 1.54
CA VAL A 218 -19.48 8.66 0.47
C VAL A 218 -20.99 8.63 0.63
N LEU A 219 -21.56 9.84 0.66
CA LEU A 219 -22.99 10.08 0.85
C LEU A 219 -23.56 10.82 -0.36
N GLN A 220 -24.85 10.66 -0.57
CA GLN A 220 -25.64 11.42 -1.52
C GLN A 220 -26.82 12.06 -0.78
N GLU A 221 -27.02 13.35 -0.99
CA GLU A 221 -28.02 14.17 -0.31
C GLU A 221 -28.56 15.26 -1.22
N GLY A 222 -29.66 15.91 -0.85
CA GLY A 222 -30.11 17.11 -1.54
C GLY A 222 -29.08 18.24 -1.45
N SER A 223 -28.85 18.97 -2.54
CA SER A 223 -27.84 20.03 -2.68
C SER A 223 -28.17 21.31 -1.91
N GLY A 224 -29.32 21.33 -1.22
CA GLY A 224 -29.83 22.45 -0.44
C GLY A 224 -29.04 22.68 0.84
N SER A 225 -27.71 22.78 0.80
CA SER A 225 -26.86 23.08 1.95
C SER A 225 -26.99 22.14 3.16
N ILE A 226 -27.39 20.89 2.95
CA ILE A 226 -27.35 19.87 4.01
C ILE A 226 -25.89 19.75 4.52
N ARG A 227 -25.71 19.76 5.84
CA ARG A 227 -24.42 19.54 6.50
C ARG A 227 -24.44 18.25 7.30
N HIS A 228 -23.27 17.63 7.41
CA HIS A 228 -23.07 16.35 8.08
C HIS A 228 -22.18 16.53 9.30
N GLU A 229 -22.42 15.71 10.32
CA GLU A 229 -21.56 15.59 11.49
C GLU A 229 -21.54 14.13 11.92
N ILE A 230 -20.37 13.48 11.88
CA ILE A 230 -20.20 12.16 12.49
C ILE A 230 -20.24 12.37 14.00
N THR A 231 -21.13 11.64 14.69
CA THR A 231 -21.38 11.81 16.13
C THR A 231 -20.99 10.59 16.96
N ASP A 232 -20.89 9.41 16.33
CA ASP A 232 -20.54 8.18 17.03
C ASP A 232 -19.87 7.18 16.07
N VAL A 233 -18.84 6.48 16.57
CA VAL A 233 -18.16 5.37 15.89
C VAL A 233 -17.95 4.27 16.91
N ARG A 234 -18.57 3.11 16.70
CA ARG A 234 -18.51 1.98 17.64
C ARG A 234 -18.63 0.63 16.95
N ARG A 235 -18.36 -0.44 17.69
CA ARG A 235 -18.54 -1.81 17.19
C ARG A 235 -20.01 -2.12 16.99
N HIS A 236 -20.35 -2.66 15.83
CA HIS A 236 -21.69 -3.15 15.54
C HIS A 236 -21.95 -4.42 16.33
N ARG A 237 -23.07 -4.45 17.05
CA ARG A 237 -23.48 -5.59 17.89
C ARG A 237 -24.78 -6.19 17.37
N ILE A 238 -24.74 -7.48 17.05
CA ILE A 238 -25.93 -8.24 16.61
C ILE A 238 -26.74 -8.75 17.81
N GLU A 239 -27.98 -9.21 17.56
CA GLU A 239 -28.96 -9.59 18.61
C GLU A 239 -28.44 -10.59 19.66
N ASN A 240 -27.51 -11.46 19.27
CA ASN A 240 -26.90 -12.45 20.17
C ASN A 240 -25.74 -11.91 21.01
N GLY A 241 -25.40 -10.63 20.87
CA GLY A 241 -24.33 -9.95 21.59
C GLY A 241 -22.96 -10.01 20.92
N ALA A 242 -22.78 -10.76 19.82
CA ALA A 242 -21.53 -10.79 19.07
C ALA A 242 -21.31 -9.50 18.26
N LEU A 243 -20.04 -9.25 17.89
CA LEU A 243 -19.65 -8.10 17.09
C LEU A 243 -19.31 -8.56 15.66
N ASP A 244 -19.88 -7.93 14.64
CA ASP A 244 -19.62 -8.30 13.23
C ASP A 244 -19.33 -7.10 12.31
N GLY A 245 -19.01 -5.93 12.90
CA GLY A 245 -18.51 -4.77 12.15
C GLY A 245 -18.56 -3.46 12.95
N TRP A 246 -18.97 -2.38 12.28
CA TRP A 246 -18.94 -1.01 12.80
C TRP A 246 -20.24 -0.25 12.58
N ASP A 247 -20.72 0.45 13.60
CA ASP A 247 -21.77 1.46 13.50
C ASP A 247 -21.15 2.85 13.46
N ILE A 248 -21.51 3.63 12.44
CA ILE A 248 -21.15 5.04 12.29
C ILE A 248 -22.45 5.85 12.25
N THR A 249 -22.59 6.76 13.21
CA THR A 249 -23.75 7.65 13.30
C THR A 249 -23.39 9.01 12.71
N ILE A 250 -24.23 9.50 11.80
CA ILE A 250 -24.06 10.76 11.09
C ILE A 250 -25.32 11.61 11.26
N ASP A 251 -25.19 12.72 11.96
CA ASP A 251 -26.25 13.71 12.10
C ASP A 251 -26.35 14.57 10.84
N ARG A 252 -27.60 14.86 10.44
CA ARG A 252 -27.95 15.69 9.29
C ARG A 252 -28.50 17.03 9.76
N LYS A 253 -27.87 18.12 9.33
CA LYS A 253 -28.36 19.50 9.54
C LYS A 253 -29.04 19.96 8.25
N VAL A 254 -30.36 19.83 8.20
CA VAL A 254 -31.20 20.16 7.04
C VAL A 254 -31.72 21.60 7.16
N PRO A 255 -31.48 22.49 6.19
CA PRO A 255 -32.01 23.85 6.24
C PRO A 255 -33.50 23.90 5.86
N GLU A 256 -34.16 25.00 6.23
CA GLU A 256 -35.62 25.19 6.06
C GLU A 256 -36.10 25.19 4.60
N ALA A 257 -35.20 25.50 3.66
CA ALA A 257 -35.47 25.46 2.22
C ALA A 257 -34.39 24.61 1.52
N GLY A 258 -34.83 23.66 0.70
CA GLY A 258 -33.97 22.75 -0.04
C GLY A 258 -34.22 22.81 -1.55
N THR A 259 -33.30 22.22 -2.30
CA THR A 259 -33.34 22.02 -3.76
C THR A 259 -33.54 20.54 -4.07
N GLU A 260 -34.09 20.22 -5.24
CA GLU A 260 -34.27 18.83 -5.70
C GLU A 260 -33.00 18.24 -6.34
N ASP A 261 -31.96 19.04 -6.58
CA ASP A 261 -30.70 18.54 -7.13
C ASP A 261 -29.92 17.73 -6.08
N MET A 262 -29.24 16.66 -6.50
CA MET A 262 -28.42 15.84 -5.60
C MET A 262 -26.98 16.39 -5.50
N ALA A 263 -26.36 16.16 -4.35
CA ALA A 263 -24.98 16.49 -4.05
C ALA A 263 -24.30 15.31 -3.36
N GLN A 264 -23.07 15.03 -3.78
CA GLN A 264 -22.25 13.97 -3.24
C GLN A 264 -21.17 14.50 -2.32
N TRP A 265 -20.94 13.78 -1.23
CA TRP A 265 -20.06 14.16 -0.15
C TRP A 265 -19.06 13.05 0.15
N HIS A 266 -17.79 13.40 0.29
CA HIS A 266 -16.75 12.54 0.83
C HIS A 266 -16.44 12.98 2.26
N LEU A 267 -16.72 12.09 3.20
CA LEU A 267 -16.41 12.25 4.61
C LEU A 267 -15.13 11.47 4.90
N PHE A 268 -14.09 12.18 5.32
CA PHE A 268 -12.81 11.61 5.73
C PHE A 268 -12.90 11.33 7.21
N LEU A 269 -12.91 10.07 7.62
CA LEU A 269 -13.01 9.64 9.01
C LEU A 269 -11.67 9.04 9.46
N GLU A 270 -11.12 9.63 10.52
CA GLU A 270 -9.86 9.24 11.15
C GLU A 270 -10.16 8.65 12.52
N VAL A 271 -10.31 7.34 12.61
CA VAL A 271 -10.56 6.66 13.90
C VAL A 271 -9.24 6.61 14.67
N GLN A 272 -9.20 7.30 15.80
CA GLN A 272 -8.01 7.34 16.64
C GLN A 272 -7.80 5.95 17.27
N MET A 273 -6.55 5.53 17.42
CA MET A 273 -6.08 4.19 17.89
C MET A 273 -5.66 3.18 16.81
N GLY A 274 -5.32 3.63 15.58
CA GLY A 274 -4.63 2.79 14.58
C GLY A 274 -5.54 2.25 13.47
N ASP A 275 -5.18 1.12 12.87
CA ASP A 275 -5.96 0.48 11.79
C ASP A 275 -7.22 -0.23 12.34
N VAL A 276 -8.15 0.52 12.92
CA VAL A 276 -9.25 -0.05 13.70
C VAL A 276 -10.36 -0.62 12.79
N ILE A 277 -10.77 0.13 11.77
CA ILE A 277 -11.76 -0.32 10.77
C ILE A 277 -11.02 -0.95 9.61
N LYS A 278 -11.16 -2.26 9.39
CA LYS A 278 -10.48 -2.97 8.30
C LYS A 278 -11.28 -2.88 7.00
N ALA A 279 -10.60 -2.99 5.86
CA ALA A 279 -11.26 -3.06 4.54
C ALA A 279 -12.27 -4.23 4.43
N THR A 280 -12.07 -5.29 5.22
CA THR A 280 -12.94 -6.46 5.29
C THR A 280 -14.07 -6.34 6.31
N ASP A 281 -14.16 -5.26 7.06
CA ASP A 281 -15.24 -5.06 8.02
C ASP A 281 -16.55 -4.70 7.32
N LYS A 282 -17.67 -5.03 7.97
CA LYS A 282 -18.98 -4.46 7.61
C LYS A 282 -19.13 -3.12 8.33
N VAL A 283 -19.71 -2.15 7.64
CA VAL A 283 -19.96 -0.81 8.20
C VAL A 283 -21.43 -0.48 8.00
N TRP A 284 -22.08 0.01 9.05
CA TRP A 284 -23.43 0.53 9.04
C TRP A 284 -23.39 2.03 9.25
N ILE A 285 -24.02 2.77 8.35
CA ILE A 285 -24.13 4.22 8.41
C ILE A 285 -25.60 4.54 8.71
N ASN A 286 -25.87 5.09 9.89
CA ASN A 286 -27.23 5.35 10.37
C ASN A 286 -28.16 4.13 10.26
N GLY A 287 -27.64 2.93 10.56
CA GLY A 287 -28.39 1.66 10.51
C GLY A 287 -28.60 1.09 9.10
N LYS A 288 -28.22 1.80 8.02
CA LYS A 288 -28.13 1.22 6.68
C LYS A 288 -26.73 0.63 6.51
N GLN A 289 -26.65 -0.67 6.20
CA GLN A 289 -25.37 -1.27 5.84
C GLN A 289 -24.84 -0.53 4.61
N SER A 290 -23.65 0.05 4.74
CA SER A 290 -23.03 0.74 3.63
C SER A 290 -22.63 -0.28 2.58
N GLU A 291 -22.78 0.11 1.32
CA GLU A 291 -22.12 -0.60 0.26
C GLU A 291 -20.61 -0.42 0.51
N ARG A 292 -19.78 -1.42 0.20
CA ARG A 292 -18.37 -1.08 0.02
C ARG A 292 -18.32 -0.17 -1.20
N THR A 293 -17.35 0.74 -1.27
CA THR A 293 -16.93 1.33 -2.54
C THR A 293 -17.09 0.24 -3.59
N PRO A 294 -17.83 0.45 -4.70
CA PRO A 294 -17.78 -0.51 -5.78
C PRO A 294 -16.30 -0.58 -6.07
N ALA A 295 -15.67 -1.63 -5.57
CA ALA A 295 -14.26 -1.71 -5.65
C ALA A 295 -14.00 -1.50 -7.15
N ILE A 296 -12.94 -0.81 -7.53
CA ILE A 296 -12.24 -1.34 -8.71
C ILE A 296 -12.07 -2.79 -8.30
N SER A 297 -12.94 -3.69 -8.79
CA SER A 297 -13.52 -4.74 -7.93
C SER A 297 -12.38 -5.40 -7.17
N GLY A 298 -12.55 -5.87 -5.93
CA GLY A 298 -11.46 -6.50 -5.16
C GLY A 298 -10.68 -7.58 -5.94
N LEU A 299 -11.20 -7.98 -7.10
CA LEU A 299 -10.47 -8.54 -8.23
C LEU A 299 -9.23 -7.75 -8.69
N VAL A 300 -8.08 -8.30 -8.36
CA VAL A 300 -6.80 -7.97 -8.99
C VAL A 300 -6.71 -8.66 -10.35
N GLY A 301 -6.31 -7.90 -11.36
CA GLY A 301 -6.04 -8.41 -12.68
C GLY A 301 -4.63 -9.00 -12.79
N ILE A 302 -4.52 -10.26 -13.22
CA ILE A 302 -3.25 -10.97 -13.37
C ILE A 302 -3.08 -11.36 -14.83
N SER A 303 -2.06 -10.82 -15.50
CA SER A 303 -1.75 -11.18 -16.89
C SER A 303 -1.22 -12.61 -16.95
N ARG A 304 -1.67 -13.43 -17.92
CA ARG A 304 -1.17 -14.79 -18.15
C ARG A 304 -0.67 -14.95 -19.58
N THR A 305 0.59 -15.31 -19.72
CA THR A 305 1.19 -15.60 -21.02
C THR A 305 2.07 -16.85 -20.95
N PRO A 306 2.09 -17.69 -22.00
CA PRO A 306 3.17 -18.65 -22.17
C PRO A 306 4.52 -17.92 -22.22
N ALA A 307 5.55 -18.54 -21.64
CA ALA A 307 6.94 -18.14 -21.71
C ALA A 307 7.54 -18.49 -23.09
N THR A 308 6.85 -18.10 -24.15
CA THR A 308 7.32 -18.17 -25.53
C THR A 308 7.74 -16.78 -25.98
N HIS A 309 8.79 -16.70 -26.80
CA HIS A 309 9.24 -15.45 -27.40
C HIS A 309 8.46 -15.13 -28.67
N ALA A 310 8.24 -13.84 -28.93
CA ALA A 310 7.49 -13.38 -30.10
C ALA A 310 8.13 -13.85 -31.42
N TYR A 311 9.48 -13.91 -31.51
CA TYR A 311 10.23 -14.31 -32.71
C TYR A 311 10.01 -15.76 -33.18
N GLN A 312 9.38 -16.60 -32.35
CA GLN A 312 9.04 -17.97 -32.71
C GLN A 312 7.75 -18.04 -33.55
N ASP A 313 6.87 -17.03 -33.47
CA ASP A 313 5.75 -16.90 -34.39
C ASP A 313 6.25 -16.44 -35.77
N PRO A 314 5.77 -17.01 -36.90
CA PRO A 314 6.18 -16.58 -38.23
C PRO A 314 6.02 -15.08 -38.50
N TRP A 315 5.06 -14.41 -37.85
CA TRP A 315 4.86 -12.96 -37.95
C TRP A 315 5.50 -12.19 -36.81
N GLY A 316 6.06 -12.88 -35.82
CA GLY A 316 6.75 -12.26 -34.71
C GLY A 316 5.81 -11.66 -33.69
N VAL A 317 4.52 -12.03 -33.67
CA VAL A 317 3.49 -11.35 -32.88
C VAL A 317 3.22 -12.10 -31.57
N LYS A 318 3.21 -11.33 -30.47
CA LYS A 318 2.77 -11.78 -29.13
C LYS A 318 1.82 -10.75 -28.54
N LEU A 319 0.71 -11.22 -27.96
CA LEU A 319 -0.19 -10.38 -27.18
C LEU A 319 -0.04 -10.66 -25.69
N THR A 320 -0.05 -9.60 -24.89
CA THR A 320 -0.16 -9.66 -23.43
C THR A 320 -1.18 -8.61 -22.97
N ALA A 321 -1.58 -8.68 -21.71
CA ALA A 321 -2.48 -7.70 -21.11
C ALA A 321 -1.81 -6.96 -19.94
N LYS A 322 -2.14 -5.68 -19.78
CA LYS A 322 -1.79 -4.84 -18.62
C LYS A 322 -2.99 -3.95 -18.24
N ASN A 323 -2.91 -3.26 -17.09
CA ASN A 323 -3.99 -2.40 -16.60
C ASN A 323 -5.35 -3.14 -16.53
N ILE A 324 -5.31 -4.39 -16.07
CA ILE A 324 -6.46 -5.31 -16.13
C ILE A 324 -7.45 -4.97 -15.02
N THR A 325 -8.69 -4.73 -15.41
CA THR A 325 -9.84 -4.43 -14.53
C THR A 325 -11.04 -5.28 -14.93
N PRO A 326 -12.11 -5.34 -14.12
CA PRO A 326 -13.35 -6.03 -14.49
C PRO A 326 -14.01 -5.49 -15.76
N SER A 327 -13.77 -4.22 -16.09
CA SER A 327 -14.45 -3.51 -17.18
C SER A 327 -13.58 -3.27 -18.41
N GLY A 328 -12.29 -3.57 -18.34
CA GLY A 328 -11.36 -3.29 -19.42
C GLY A 328 -9.91 -3.67 -19.11
N LEU A 329 -9.07 -3.60 -20.14
CA LEU A 329 -7.61 -3.75 -20.05
C LEU A 329 -6.92 -3.04 -21.22
N THR A 330 -5.59 -2.96 -21.17
CA THR A 330 -4.77 -2.60 -22.33
C THR A 330 -4.12 -3.85 -22.92
N ILE A 331 -4.40 -4.12 -24.19
CA ILE A 331 -3.71 -5.15 -24.97
C ILE A 331 -2.37 -4.60 -25.40
N VAL A 332 -1.29 -5.29 -25.07
CA VAL A 332 0.07 -4.99 -25.52
C VAL A 332 0.44 -5.98 -26.61
N CYS A 333 0.73 -5.48 -27.80
CA CYS A 333 1.17 -6.25 -28.95
C CYS A 333 2.65 -6.00 -29.22
N THR A 334 3.47 -7.02 -29.00
CA THR A 334 4.87 -7.00 -29.39
C THR A 334 5.02 -7.67 -30.74
N GLN A 335 5.57 -6.95 -31.72
CA GLN A 335 6.09 -7.56 -32.94
C GLN A 335 7.61 -7.56 -32.89
N GLN A 336 8.24 -8.73 -33.02
CA GLN A 336 9.70 -8.85 -32.98
C GLN A 336 10.22 -10.02 -33.83
N ASP A 337 11.23 -9.76 -34.66
CA ASP A 337 12.03 -10.72 -35.48
C ASP A 337 11.25 -11.66 -36.42
N GLY A 338 9.92 -11.57 -36.43
CA GLY A 338 9.04 -12.23 -37.38
C GLY A 338 9.26 -11.74 -38.79
N LYS A 339 8.89 -12.58 -39.77
CA LYS A 339 9.02 -12.29 -41.19
C LYS A 339 7.66 -12.39 -41.87
N PRO A 340 6.71 -11.49 -41.52
CA PRO A 340 5.48 -11.37 -42.29
C PRO A 340 5.81 -11.05 -43.74
N THR A 341 4.93 -11.47 -44.64
CA THR A 341 5.16 -11.36 -46.09
C THR A 341 4.59 -10.06 -46.68
N GLY A 342 3.75 -9.37 -45.93
CA GLY A 342 3.20 -8.05 -46.18
C GLY A 342 3.19 -7.20 -44.91
N GLU A 343 2.25 -6.26 -44.83
CA GLU A 343 2.11 -5.33 -43.70
C GLU A 343 1.12 -5.85 -42.67
N LEU A 344 1.57 -5.95 -41.41
CA LEU A 344 0.72 -6.39 -40.32
C LEU A 344 -0.24 -5.28 -39.89
N ASN A 345 -1.53 -5.60 -39.80
CA ASN A 345 -2.56 -4.72 -39.26
C ASN A 345 -3.66 -5.49 -38.53
N THR A 346 -4.41 -4.78 -37.68
CA THR A 346 -5.62 -5.27 -37.01
C THR A 346 -6.72 -4.21 -37.08
N GLY A 347 -7.90 -4.44 -36.51
CA GLY A 347 -9.00 -3.46 -36.46
C GLY A 347 -9.57 -3.33 -35.05
N SER A 348 -10.70 -2.64 -34.88
CA SER A 348 -11.30 -2.41 -33.55
C SER A 348 -11.87 -3.67 -32.90
N TYR A 349 -12.25 -4.67 -33.69
CA TYR A 349 -12.79 -5.93 -33.20
C TYR A 349 -11.89 -6.60 -32.15
N TYR A 350 -12.51 -7.10 -31.09
CA TYR A 350 -11.90 -8.03 -30.14
C TYR A 350 -12.91 -9.12 -29.76
N GLY A 351 -12.41 -10.33 -29.48
CA GLY A 351 -13.19 -11.39 -28.86
C GLY A 351 -12.84 -11.52 -27.38
N LEU A 352 -13.83 -11.84 -26.55
CA LEU A 352 -13.62 -12.09 -25.12
C LEU A 352 -14.17 -13.47 -24.77
N GLU A 353 -13.34 -14.30 -24.13
CA GLU A 353 -13.70 -15.66 -23.74
C GLU A 353 -13.34 -15.90 -22.27
N VAL A 354 -14.15 -16.72 -21.61
CA VAL A 354 -13.98 -17.18 -20.23
C VAL A 354 -13.72 -18.70 -20.24
N LEU A 355 -12.79 -19.15 -19.40
CA LEU A 355 -12.51 -20.57 -19.23
C LEU A 355 -13.59 -21.20 -18.34
N ARG A 356 -14.32 -22.19 -18.87
CA ARG A 356 -15.34 -22.96 -18.16
C ARG A 356 -15.13 -24.45 -18.45
N ASP A 357 -15.06 -25.28 -17.41
CA ASP A 357 -14.88 -26.73 -17.54
C ASP A 357 -13.68 -27.15 -18.42
N GLY A 358 -12.61 -26.34 -18.43
CA GLY A 358 -11.41 -26.58 -19.24
C GLY A 358 -11.51 -26.13 -20.70
N GLU A 359 -12.63 -25.55 -21.11
CA GLU A 359 -12.85 -25.03 -22.46
C GLU A 359 -13.06 -23.52 -22.45
N TRP A 360 -12.58 -22.86 -23.50
CA TRP A 360 -12.78 -21.42 -23.69
C TRP A 360 -14.14 -21.16 -24.34
N VAL A 361 -14.98 -20.39 -23.66
CA VAL A 361 -16.35 -20.07 -24.08
C VAL A 361 -16.48 -18.56 -24.21
N ALA A 362 -17.13 -18.07 -25.27
CA ALA A 362 -17.37 -16.64 -25.45
C ALA A 362 -18.15 -16.03 -24.27
N VAL A 363 -17.74 -14.85 -23.81
CA VAL A 363 -18.49 -14.10 -22.79
C VAL A 363 -19.79 -13.58 -23.41
N GLU A 364 -20.89 -13.75 -22.68
CA GLU A 364 -22.22 -13.36 -23.15
C GLU A 364 -22.37 -11.84 -23.18
N LEU A 365 -22.85 -11.30 -24.31
CA LEU A 365 -23.18 -9.89 -24.45
C LEU A 365 -24.38 -9.52 -23.56
N LEU A 366 -24.32 -8.33 -22.97
CA LEU A 366 -25.47 -7.70 -22.35
C LEU A 366 -26.58 -7.47 -23.38
N PRO A 367 -27.87 -7.48 -22.98
CA PRO A 367 -28.96 -7.12 -23.87
C PRO A 367 -28.74 -5.73 -24.50
N MET A 368 -28.85 -5.65 -25.82
CA MET A 368 -28.62 -4.42 -26.58
C MET A 368 -29.87 -4.05 -27.39
N GLU A 369 -30.26 -2.77 -27.36
CA GLU A 369 -31.36 -2.26 -28.19
C GLU A 369 -31.00 -2.12 -29.68
N TYR A 370 -29.70 -2.06 -30.00
CA TYR A 370 -29.17 -1.85 -31.34
C TYR A 370 -28.22 -2.97 -31.74
N GLU A 371 -28.09 -3.22 -33.05
CA GLU A 371 -27.11 -4.18 -33.57
C GLU A 371 -25.67 -3.70 -33.29
N LEU A 372 -24.86 -4.61 -32.75
CA LEU A 372 -23.43 -4.38 -32.52
C LEU A 372 -22.68 -4.34 -33.87
N ALA A 373 -21.97 -3.25 -34.13
CA ALA A 373 -21.12 -3.11 -35.31
C ALA A 373 -19.71 -2.65 -34.91
N TRP A 374 -18.72 -3.08 -35.67
CA TRP A 374 -17.31 -2.73 -35.50
C TRP A 374 -16.84 -1.83 -36.64
N THR A 375 -16.00 -0.86 -36.33
CA THR A 375 -15.36 0.01 -37.32
C THR A 375 -14.40 -0.79 -38.20
N SER A 376 -14.44 -0.58 -39.51
CA SER A 376 -13.55 -1.24 -40.49
C SER A 376 -12.19 -0.53 -40.65
N GLU A 377 -11.63 -0.07 -39.54
CA GLU A 377 -10.33 0.59 -39.50
C GLU A 377 -9.17 -0.42 -39.49
N ALA A 378 -8.03 0.01 -40.04
CA ALA A 378 -6.79 -0.77 -40.05
C ALA A 378 -5.74 -0.08 -39.17
N TRP A 379 -5.50 -0.65 -37.99
CA TRP A 379 -4.45 -0.26 -37.07
C TRP A 379 -3.17 -1.01 -37.42
N MET A 380 -2.14 -0.28 -37.82
CA MET A 380 -0.85 -0.86 -38.22
C MET A 380 -0.09 -1.42 -37.02
N ILE A 381 0.60 -2.54 -37.22
CA ILE A 381 1.52 -3.14 -36.24
C ILE A 381 2.94 -3.00 -36.82
N PRO A 382 3.72 -1.99 -36.38
CA PRO A 382 5.05 -1.75 -36.92
C PRO A 382 6.04 -2.85 -36.51
N ASN A 383 7.04 -3.08 -37.36
CA ASN A 383 8.07 -4.09 -37.13
C ASN A 383 9.01 -3.68 -35.97
N ASN A 384 9.30 -4.61 -35.06
CA ASN A 384 10.17 -4.42 -33.89
C ASN A 384 9.72 -3.26 -32.97
N VAL A 385 8.41 -3.10 -32.82
CA VAL A 385 7.78 -2.06 -31.99
C VAL A 385 6.66 -2.68 -31.17
N GLU A 386 6.50 -2.18 -29.94
CA GLU A 386 5.35 -2.46 -29.10
C GLU A 386 4.19 -1.50 -29.43
N THR A 387 3.00 -2.05 -29.62
CA THR A 387 1.77 -1.28 -29.90
C THR A 387 0.72 -1.64 -28.86
N GLU A 388 -0.03 -0.64 -28.40
CA GLU A 388 -1.02 -0.82 -27.33
C GLU A 388 -2.42 -0.44 -27.80
N TRP A 389 -3.42 -1.20 -27.33
CA TRP A 389 -4.84 -0.90 -27.56
C TRP A 389 -5.61 -1.01 -26.26
N GLU A 390 -6.17 0.11 -25.82
CA GLU A 390 -7.09 0.15 -24.69
C GLU A 390 -8.45 -0.45 -25.10
N VAL A 391 -8.97 -1.35 -24.27
CA VAL A 391 -10.27 -1.99 -24.47
C VAL A 391 -11.12 -1.75 -23.24
N ASN A 392 -12.21 -1.02 -23.43
CA ASN A 392 -13.29 -0.90 -22.46
C ASN A 392 -14.49 -1.70 -22.97
N TRP A 393 -14.87 -2.74 -22.24
CA TRP A 393 -15.99 -3.60 -22.59
C TRP A 393 -17.20 -3.44 -21.69
N ARG A 394 -17.20 -2.47 -20.77
CA ARG A 394 -18.29 -2.26 -19.81
C ARG A 394 -19.67 -2.22 -20.46
N ARG A 395 -19.76 -1.59 -21.62
CA ARG A 395 -21.01 -1.50 -22.40
C ARG A 395 -21.44 -2.83 -23.02
N LEU A 396 -20.49 -3.72 -23.34
CA LEU A 396 -20.74 -4.99 -24.02
C LEU A 396 -20.99 -6.13 -23.03
N TYR A 397 -20.18 -6.21 -21.97
CA TYR A 397 -20.18 -7.36 -21.04
C TYR A 397 -20.42 -6.95 -19.57
N GLY A 398 -20.52 -5.66 -19.26
CA GLY A 398 -20.55 -5.19 -17.88
C GLY A 398 -19.20 -5.33 -17.20
N GLU A 399 -19.22 -5.56 -15.89
CA GLU A 399 -18.05 -5.91 -15.10
C GLU A 399 -17.92 -7.44 -15.02
N LEU A 400 -16.75 -7.97 -15.35
CA LEU A 400 -16.48 -9.39 -15.31
C LEU A 400 -16.26 -9.86 -13.85
N PRO A 401 -16.86 -10.97 -13.44
CA PRO A 401 -16.58 -11.57 -12.13
C PRO A 401 -15.19 -12.22 -12.10
N ALA A 402 -14.77 -12.69 -10.92
CA ALA A 402 -13.55 -13.48 -10.76
C ALA A 402 -13.53 -14.67 -11.74
N GLY A 403 -12.38 -14.95 -12.32
CA GLY A 403 -12.22 -16.05 -13.28
C GLY A 403 -11.03 -15.88 -14.21
N SER A 404 -10.82 -16.88 -15.07
CA SER A 404 -9.79 -16.87 -16.11
C SER A 404 -10.40 -16.53 -17.46
N TYR A 405 -9.79 -15.56 -18.13
CA TYR A 405 -10.26 -14.96 -19.36
C TYR A 405 -9.15 -14.91 -20.41
N ARG A 406 -9.54 -14.76 -21.67
CA ARG A 406 -8.62 -14.36 -22.73
C ARG A 406 -9.30 -13.39 -23.67
N ILE A 407 -8.54 -12.38 -24.10
CA ILE A 407 -8.96 -11.43 -25.11
C ILE A 407 -8.22 -11.73 -26.41
N SER A 408 -8.91 -11.63 -27.55
CA SER A 408 -8.35 -11.96 -28.86
C SER A 408 -8.34 -10.78 -29.82
N LYS A 409 -7.30 -10.74 -30.66
CA LYS A 409 -7.22 -9.85 -31.84
C LYS A 409 -6.95 -10.67 -33.08
N SER A 410 -7.63 -10.29 -34.16
CA SER A 410 -7.36 -10.80 -35.50
C SER A 410 -6.32 -9.92 -36.16
N VAL A 411 -5.15 -10.48 -36.45
CA VAL A 411 -4.06 -9.80 -37.16
C VAL A 411 -4.04 -10.29 -38.60
N MET A 412 -3.87 -9.36 -39.52
CA MET A 412 -3.81 -9.57 -40.96
C MET A 412 -2.40 -9.31 -41.46
N ASP A 413 -1.85 -10.22 -42.26
CA ASP A 413 -0.64 -10.02 -43.07
C ASP A 413 -1.06 -9.59 -44.47
N PHE A 414 -1.13 -8.28 -44.70
CA PHE A 414 -1.74 -7.69 -45.89
C PHE A 414 -0.71 -7.45 -47.00
N ARG A 415 -0.91 -8.10 -48.16
CA ARG A 415 -0.06 -7.93 -49.37
C ARG A 415 -0.81 -7.19 -50.49
N GLY A 416 -2.14 -7.22 -50.47
CA GLY A 416 -3.02 -6.49 -51.38
C GLY A 416 -4.48 -6.91 -51.26
N THR A 417 -5.37 -6.24 -52.00
CA THR A 417 -6.80 -6.58 -52.03
C THR A 417 -7.01 -8.03 -52.47
N GLY A 418 -7.56 -8.86 -51.57
CA GLY A 418 -7.77 -10.29 -51.83
C GLY A 418 -6.52 -11.16 -51.69
N ASP A 419 -5.38 -10.58 -51.30
CA ASP A 419 -4.12 -11.26 -51.00
C ASP A 419 -3.67 -10.88 -49.58
N TYR A 420 -4.15 -11.64 -48.61
CA TYR A 420 -3.78 -11.50 -47.22
C TYR A 420 -3.99 -12.82 -46.49
N ASP A 421 -3.24 -13.01 -45.41
CA ASP A 421 -3.48 -14.09 -44.45
C ASP A 421 -3.98 -13.49 -43.14
N THR A 422 -4.68 -14.28 -42.32
CA THR A 422 -5.21 -13.83 -41.04
C THR A 422 -4.92 -14.87 -39.96
N LYS A 423 -4.49 -14.40 -38.79
CA LYS A 423 -4.32 -15.21 -37.58
C LYS A 423 -4.95 -14.52 -36.38
N THR A 424 -5.45 -15.32 -35.45
CA THR A 424 -5.97 -14.83 -34.17
C THR A 424 -4.94 -15.06 -33.09
N TYR A 425 -4.64 -13.99 -32.34
CA TYR A 425 -3.75 -14.01 -31.21
C TYR A 425 -4.55 -13.73 -29.93
N TYR A 426 -4.04 -14.22 -28.80
CA TYR A 426 -4.74 -14.16 -27.52
C TYR A 426 -3.81 -13.61 -26.44
N ALA A 427 -4.35 -12.77 -25.56
CA ALA A 427 -3.76 -12.44 -24.27
C ALA A 427 -4.63 -13.03 -23.16
N GLY A 428 -4.06 -13.92 -22.35
CA GLY A 428 -4.73 -14.49 -21.19
C GLY A 428 -4.64 -13.57 -19.98
N PHE A 429 -5.64 -13.62 -19.11
CA PHE A 429 -5.61 -12.94 -17.82
C PHE A 429 -6.59 -13.58 -16.83
N ASP A 430 -6.32 -13.41 -15.54
CA ASP A 430 -7.27 -13.71 -14.47
C ASP A 430 -7.77 -12.43 -13.81
N LEU A 431 -8.96 -12.52 -13.24
CA LEU A 431 -9.49 -11.62 -12.22
C LEU A 431 -9.64 -12.43 -10.92
N VAL A 432 -8.94 -12.03 -9.86
CA VAL A 432 -8.92 -12.77 -8.58
C VAL A 432 -9.21 -11.88 -7.39
N ASP A 433 -10.13 -12.30 -6.52
CA ASP A 433 -10.45 -11.51 -5.32
C ASP A 433 -9.26 -11.48 -4.36
N ALA A 434 -8.73 -10.28 -4.09
CA ALA A 434 -7.64 -10.04 -3.16
C ALA A 434 -7.99 -10.39 -1.70
N ALA A 435 -9.28 -10.48 -1.36
CA ALA A 435 -9.71 -10.95 -0.04
C ALA A 435 -9.52 -12.48 0.10
N ASP A 436 -9.65 -13.22 -1.00
CA ASP A 436 -9.56 -14.69 -1.02
C ASP A 436 -8.20 -15.19 -1.51
N THR A 437 -7.41 -14.31 -2.14
CA THR A 437 -6.13 -14.63 -2.77
C THR A 437 -5.02 -13.83 -2.13
N SER A 438 -4.12 -14.49 -1.41
CA SER A 438 -2.99 -13.82 -0.76
C SER A 438 -1.71 -13.79 -1.60
N ASN A 439 -1.63 -14.62 -2.64
CA ASN A 439 -0.46 -14.75 -3.50
C ASN A 439 -0.83 -15.00 -4.96
N VAL A 440 0.03 -14.52 -5.87
CA VAL A 440 0.08 -14.99 -7.25
C VAL A 440 1.12 -16.08 -7.34
N SER A 441 0.73 -17.26 -7.81
CA SER A 441 1.62 -18.42 -7.85
C SER A 441 1.60 -19.08 -9.22
N TYR A 442 2.75 -19.65 -9.58
CA TYR A 442 2.88 -20.55 -10.71
C TYR A 442 3.87 -21.66 -10.41
N GLU A 443 3.49 -22.90 -10.69
CA GLU A 443 4.30 -24.11 -10.46
C GLU A 443 4.34 -24.97 -11.72
N HIS A 444 5.52 -25.47 -12.06
CA HIS A 444 5.70 -26.44 -13.12
C HIS A 444 6.83 -27.43 -12.77
N GLY A 445 6.63 -28.72 -13.03
CA GLY A 445 7.68 -29.72 -12.90
C GLY A 445 8.31 -29.85 -11.50
N GLY A 446 7.56 -29.49 -10.44
CA GLY A 446 8.02 -29.51 -9.05
C GLY A 446 8.78 -28.26 -8.58
N PHE A 447 8.85 -27.22 -9.42
CA PHE A 447 9.39 -25.91 -9.05
C PHE A 447 8.29 -24.85 -9.14
N GLY A 448 8.16 -24.02 -8.11
CA GLY A 448 7.12 -23.00 -8.05
C GLY A 448 7.56 -21.69 -7.45
N VAL A 449 6.99 -20.60 -7.96
CA VAL A 449 7.15 -19.25 -7.40
C VAL A 449 5.78 -18.78 -6.94
N SER A 450 5.72 -18.23 -5.72
CA SER A 450 4.53 -17.61 -5.16
C SER A 450 4.88 -16.26 -4.56
N VAL A 451 4.33 -15.19 -5.15
CA VAL A 451 4.59 -13.80 -4.78
C VAL A 451 3.37 -13.24 -4.05
N PRO A 452 3.54 -12.54 -2.91
CA PRO A 452 2.43 -11.96 -2.19
C PRO A 452 1.70 -10.90 -3.02
N LEU A 453 0.38 -10.94 -2.95
CA LEU A 453 -0.48 -9.91 -3.50
C LEU A 453 -0.46 -8.68 -2.60
N LEU A 454 -0.25 -7.52 -3.21
CA LEU A 454 -0.19 -6.23 -2.55
C LEU A 454 -1.06 -5.25 -3.34
N SER A 455 -1.92 -4.54 -2.61
CA SER A 455 -2.76 -3.48 -3.16
C SER A 455 -1.92 -2.41 -3.85
N GLY A 456 -2.36 -1.94 -5.02
CA GLY A 456 -1.61 -0.98 -5.84
C GLY A 456 -0.47 -1.59 -6.66
N TRP A 457 -0.37 -2.91 -6.74
CA TRP A 457 0.60 -3.60 -7.59
C TRP A 457 -0.08 -4.41 -8.71
N GLU A 458 0.62 -4.53 -9.83
CA GLU A 458 0.23 -5.34 -10.96
C GLU A 458 1.11 -6.59 -11.06
N TYR A 459 0.50 -7.67 -11.56
CA TYR A 459 1.11 -8.98 -11.61
C TYR A 459 0.96 -9.61 -13.00
N LYS A 460 1.99 -10.33 -13.41
CA LYS A 460 2.00 -11.14 -14.63
C LYS A 460 2.59 -12.51 -14.29
N VAL A 461 1.94 -13.56 -14.77
CA VAL A 461 2.45 -14.92 -14.77
C VAL A 461 2.99 -15.24 -16.15
N GLU A 462 4.27 -15.59 -16.20
CA GLU A 462 4.88 -16.24 -17.36
C GLU A 462 4.88 -17.74 -17.14
N GLU A 463 4.08 -18.47 -17.90
CA GLU A 463 3.88 -19.91 -17.74
C GLU A 463 4.93 -20.71 -18.51
N TYR A 464 5.31 -21.89 -18.00
CA TYR A 464 6.28 -22.74 -18.69
C TYR A 464 5.82 -23.06 -20.12
N SER A 465 6.76 -22.94 -21.05
CA SER A 465 6.64 -23.47 -22.40
C SER A 465 7.86 -24.37 -22.68
N ALA A 466 7.70 -25.37 -23.54
CA ALA A 466 8.79 -26.29 -23.90
C ALA A 466 10.04 -25.56 -24.42
N ASP A 467 9.84 -24.37 -24.99
CA ASP A 467 10.88 -23.52 -25.59
C ASP A 467 11.23 -22.30 -24.72
N GLY A 468 10.72 -22.24 -23.48
CA GLY A 468 10.90 -21.14 -22.54
C GLY A 468 12.20 -21.24 -21.72
N MET A 469 12.82 -20.09 -21.45
CA MET A 469 14.08 -20.01 -20.68
C MET A 469 13.87 -19.90 -19.16
N SER A 470 12.74 -19.36 -18.75
CA SER A 470 12.32 -19.21 -17.36
C SER A 470 10.80 -19.09 -17.30
N TYR A 471 10.23 -19.24 -16.12
CA TYR A 471 8.80 -19.03 -15.85
C TYR A 471 8.60 -18.62 -14.41
N GLY A 472 7.50 -17.95 -14.09
CA GLY A 472 7.21 -17.51 -12.75
C GLY A 472 6.30 -16.30 -12.73
N VAL A 473 6.55 -15.40 -11.78
CA VAL A 473 5.69 -14.25 -11.53
C VAL A 473 6.51 -12.97 -11.60
N SER A 474 6.05 -12.04 -12.43
CA SER A 474 6.54 -10.66 -12.47
C SER A 474 5.58 -9.74 -11.72
N PHE A 475 6.12 -8.70 -11.11
CA PHE A 475 5.33 -7.68 -10.41
C PHE A 475 5.92 -6.27 -10.58
N ARG A 476 5.06 -5.26 -10.46
CA ARG A 476 5.41 -3.83 -10.48
C ARG A 476 4.36 -2.99 -9.77
N PRO A 477 4.66 -1.74 -9.36
CA PRO A 477 3.63 -0.81 -8.95
C PRO A 477 2.69 -0.52 -10.13
N ALA A 478 1.38 -0.45 -9.86
CA ALA A 478 0.38 -0.26 -10.91
C ALA A 478 0.63 1.05 -11.68
N GLY A 479 0.54 0.99 -13.01
CA GLY A 479 0.75 2.14 -13.90
C GLY A 479 2.21 2.52 -14.17
N GLU A 480 3.19 1.89 -13.52
CA GLU A 480 4.61 2.17 -13.73
C GLU A 480 5.22 1.31 -14.85
N ASP A 481 6.27 1.80 -15.51
CA ASP A 481 7.00 1.05 -16.52
C ASP A 481 8.07 0.12 -15.93
N GLY A 482 8.32 -1.01 -16.60
CA GLY A 482 9.30 -2.00 -16.15
C GLY A 482 8.76 -2.97 -15.10
N TRP A 483 9.47 -4.10 -14.94
CA TRP A 483 9.05 -5.24 -14.13
C TRP A 483 10.19 -5.74 -13.26
N ILE A 484 9.83 -6.29 -12.09
CA ILE A 484 10.67 -7.27 -11.43
C ILE A 484 10.15 -8.65 -11.81
N ASP A 485 11.00 -9.46 -12.44
CA ASP A 485 10.67 -10.83 -12.79
C ASP A 485 11.24 -11.75 -11.71
N PHE A 486 10.39 -12.49 -11.00
CA PHE A 486 10.81 -13.50 -10.04
C PHE A 486 10.49 -14.88 -10.60
N HIS A 487 11.46 -15.48 -11.29
CA HIS A 487 11.24 -16.66 -12.10
C HIS A 487 12.12 -17.84 -11.67
N TYR A 488 11.66 -19.06 -11.92
CA TYR A 488 12.52 -20.23 -11.94
C TYR A 488 13.26 -20.33 -13.27
N TRP A 489 14.56 -20.57 -13.20
CA TRP A 489 15.47 -20.75 -14.32
C TRP A 489 16.09 -22.16 -14.26
N PRO A 490 15.77 -23.07 -15.21
CA PRO A 490 16.41 -24.38 -15.30
C PRO A 490 17.93 -24.29 -15.45
N THR A 491 18.41 -23.21 -16.08
CA THR A 491 19.83 -22.88 -16.15
C THR A 491 19.97 -21.38 -16.01
N PHE A 492 20.58 -20.94 -14.91
CA PHE A 492 20.93 -19.54 -14.69
C PHE A 492 22.45 -19.43 -14.59
N GLY A 493 23.02 -18.52 -15.38
CA GLY A 493 24.44 -18.26 -15.41
C GLY A 493 24.68 -16.78 -15.55
N VAL A 494 25.70 -16.28 -14.86
CA VAL A 494 26.12 -14.88 -14.91
C VAL A 494 27.43 -14.79 -15.67
N CYS A 495 27.51 -13.87 -16.64
CA CYS A 495 28.69 -13.64 -17.44
C CYS A 495 28.95 -12.13 -17.59
N GLY A 496 30.20 -11.75 -17.87
CA GLY A 496 30.60 -10.34 -18.08
C GLY A 496 31.58 -9.81 -17.03
N THR A 497 32.17 -8.66 -17.33
CA THR A 497 33.03 -7.91 -16.40
C THR A 497 32.20 -6.91 -15.58
N GLY A 498 32.71 -6.45 -14.44
CA GLY A 498 32.04 -5.41 -13.64
C GLY A 498 31.00 -5.92 -12.64
N LEU A 499 30.83 -7.24 -12.52
CA LEU A 499 29.94 -7.87 -11.54
C LEU A 499 30.52 -7.77 -10.12
N SER A 500 29.74 -7.18 -9.21
CA SER A 500 29.91 -7.27 -7.76
C SER A 500 28.82 -8.17 -7.19
N MET A 501 29.17 -9.05 -6.26
CA MET A 501 28.22 -9.94 -5.58
C MET A 501 28.28 -9.75 -4.07
N LYS A 502 27.10 -9.84 -3.43
CA LYS A 502 26.95 -9.91 -1.97
C LYS A 502 25.94 -10.99 -1.60
N GLU A 503 26.04 -11.51 -0.38
CA GLU A 503 25.06 -12.43 0.17
C GLU A 503 23.71 -11.72 0.39
N PHE A 504 22.61 -12.42 0.14
CA PHE A 504 21.27 -11.93 0.39
C PHE A 504 20.37 -13.10 0.83
N GLY A 505 20.05 -13.17 2.12
CA GLY A 505 19.35 -14.31 2.70
C GLY A 505 20.13 -15.62 2.46
N ASN A 506 19.47 -16.63 1.89
CA ASN A 506 20.07 -17.88 1.42
C ASN A 506 20.56 -17.82 -0.04
N GLY A 507 20.52 -16.65 -0.68
CA GLY A 507 20.90 -16.41 -2.06
C GLY A 507 22.06 -15.42 -2.21
N SER A 508 22.22 -14.97 -3.45
CA SER A 508 23.26 -14.01 -3.84
C SER A 508 22.65 -12.85 -4.65
N MET A 509 23.03 -11.62 -4.34
CA MET A 509 22.61 -10.42 -5.05
C MET A 509 23.79 -9.89 -5.87
N GLY A 510 23.56 -9.70 -7.17
CA GLY A 510 24.55 -9.23 -8.11
C GLY A 510 24.23 -7.84 -8.67
N THR A 511 25.26 -7.02 -8.79
CA THR A 511 25.18 -5.68 -9.38
C THR A 511 26.33 -5.51 -10.37
N TYR A 512 26.02 -5.13 -11.61
CA TYR A 512 26.98 -4.76 -12.62
C TYR A 512 27.32 -3.27 -12.54
N ASP A 513 28.59 -2.95 -12.78
CA ASP A 513 29.12 -1.59 -12.99
C ASP A 513 28.79 -0.58 -11.88
N GLY A 514 28.53 -1.08 -10.66
CA GLY A 514 28.21 -0.24 -9.50
C GLY A 514 26.86 0.47 -9.57
N GLY A 515 25.90 -0.08 -10.35
CA GLY A 515 24.53 0.44 -10.41
C GLY A 515 23.87 0.57 -9.03
N ALA A 516 23.01 1.58 -8.87
CA ALA A 516 22.27 1.81 -7.62
C ALA A 516 21.23 0.71 -7.32
N ILE A 517 20.82 -0.01 -8.36
CA ILE A 517 19.81 -1.07 -8.32
C ILE A 517 20.52 -2.37 -8.69
N TRP A 518 20.21 -3.45 -7.99
CA TRP A 518 20.75 -4.77 -8.29
C TRP A 518 20.20 -5.29 -9.62
N ASN A 519 20.98 -6.13 -10.29
CA ASN A 519 20.59 -6.73 -11.57
C ASN A 519 19.90 -8.08 -11.38
N PHE A 520 20.37 -8.87 -10.41
CA PHE A 520 19.70 -10.11 -10.03
C PHE A 520 19.83 -10.43 -8.55
N ILE A 521 18.87 -11.20 -8.04
CA ILE A 521 18.97 -11.95 -6.78
C ILE A 521 18.70 -13.41 -7.12
N SER A 522 19.67 -14.29 -6.86
CA SER A 522 19.59 -15.71 -7.22
C SER A 522 19.58 -16.57 -5.96
N TYR A 523 18.58 -17.44 -5.86
CA TYR A 523 18.43 -18.47 -4.83
C TYR A 523 18.64 -19.86 -5.46
N PRO A 524 19.57 -20.67 -4.94
CA PRO A 524 19.82 -22.00 -5.47
C PRO A 524 18.63 -22.94 -5.20
N ALA A 525 18.35 -23.81 -6.16
CA ALA A 525 17.39 -24.91 -6.06
C ALA A 525 18.13 -26.25 -6.26
N SER A 526 17.45 -27.39 -6.04
CA SER A 526 17.95 -28.75 -6.33
C SER A 526 18.44 -28.88 -7.77
N LYS A 527 17.74 -28.21 -8.70
CA LYS A 527 18.16 -27.99 -10.09
C LYS A 527 17.83 -26.55 -10.46
N GLY A 528 18.74 -25.89 -11.18
CA GLY A 528 18.52 -24.51 -11.60
C GLY A 528 18.57 -23.50 -10.44
N ASN A 529 17.91 -22.36 -10.60
CA ASN A 529 17.83 -21.30 -9.60
C ASN A 529 16.47 -20.59 -9.66
N PHE A 530 16.01 -20.05 -8.53
CA PHE A 530 14.98 -19.01 -8.50
C PHE A 530 15.67 -17.65 -8.56
N VAL A 531 15.26 -16.80 -9.48
CA VAL A 531 15.98 -15.57 -9.78
C VAL A 531 15.00 -14.41 -9.88
N ALA A 532 15.22 -13.38 -9.07
CA ALA A 532 14.65 -12.07 -9.27
C ALA A 532 15.55 -11.26 -10.21
N THR A 533 15.01 -10.64 -11.25
CA THR A 533 15.73 -9.70 -12.14
C THR A 533 14.96 -8.39 -12.28
N THR A 534 15.69 -7.28 -12.43
CA THR A 534 15.10 -5.97 -12.70
C THR A 534 15.12 -5.64 -14.19
N GLN A 535 13.98 -5.21 -14.74
CA GLN A 535 13.87 -4.74 -16.13
C GLN A 535 13.19 -3.37 -16.17
N GLY A 536 13.94 -2.32 -16.55
CA GLY A 536 13.35 -0.99 -16.77
C GLY A 536 12.86 -0.25 -15.51
N VAL A 537 13.17 -0.72 -14.31
CA VAL A 537 12.59 -0.24 -13.04
C VAL A 537 13.07 1.14 -12.54
N ASN A 538 13.97 1.79 -13.28
CA ASN A 538 14.68 2.99 -12.81
C ASN A 538 13.75 4.15 -12.46
N SER A 539 12.62 4.30 -13.14
CA SER A 539 11.69 5.44 -12.97
C SER A 539 11.02 5.44 -11.60
N TRP A 540 10.77 4.27 -11.02
CA TRP A 540 9.94 4.11 -9.83
C TRP A 540 10.69 3.53 -8.62
N TRP A 541 11.92 3.04 -8.81
CA TRP A 541 12.70 2.41 -7.76
C TRP A 541 12.93 3.30 -6.53
N SER A 542 13.12 4.60 -6.70
CA SER A 542 13.33 5.53 -5.58
C SER A 542 12.09 5.65 -4.67
N ARG A 543 10.90 5.36 -5.21
CA ARG A 543 9.62 5.46 -4.49
C ARG A 543 9.16 4.12 -3.94
N TYR A 544 9.32 3.03 -4.69
CA TYR A 544 8.77 1.71 -4.34
C TYR A 544 9.82 0.63 -4.13
N GLY A 545 11.11 0.96 -4.21
CA GLY A 545 12.20 -0.01 -4.11
C GLY A 545 12.25 -0.75 -2.77
N GLU A 546 11.91 -0.10 -1.67
CA GLU A 546 11.83 -0.75 -0.35
C GLU A 546 10.68 -1.78 -0.31
N THR A 547 9.48 -1.39 -0.72
CA THR A 547 8.32 -2.29 -0.84
C THR A 547 8.59 -3.45 -1.80
N ALA A 548 9.25 -3.18 -2.94
CA ALA A 548 9.67 -4.24 -3.86
C ALA A 548 10.59 -5.25 -3.18
N MET A 549 11.53 -4.80 -2.35
CA MET A 549 12.41 -5.69 -1.59
C MET A 549 11.65 -6.48 -0.53
N GLU A 550 10.63 -5.90 0.12
CA GLU A 550 9.75 -6.59 1.06
C GLU A 550 8.92 -7.70 0.39
N ILE A 551 8.44 -7.46 -0.84
CA ILE A 551 7.77 -8.49 -1.63
C ILE A 551 8.76 -9.64 -1.89
N ILE A 552 9.98 -9.33 -2.37
CA ILE A 552 11.02 -10.32 -2.69
C ILE A 552 11.37 -11.20 -1.49
N THR A 553 11.49 -10.64 -0.29
CA THR A 553 11.83 -11.40 0.91
C THR A 553 10.70 -12.32 1.40
N GLN A 554 9.46 -12.05 0.96
CA GLN A 554 8.28 -12.84 1.28
C GLN A 554 7.91 -13.85 0.18
N VAL A 555 8.61 -13.84 -0.97
CA VAL A 555 8.37 -14.82 -2.04
C VAL A 555 8.64 -16.24 -1.53
N ILE A 556 7.68 -17.12 -1.78
CA ILE A 556 7.80 -18.53 -1.46
C ILE A 556 8.28 -19.26 -2.71
N CYS A 557 9.46 -19.88 -2.60
CA CYS A 557 10.02 -20.76 -3.63
C CYS A 557 9.73 -22.22 -3.24
N THR A 558 9.06 -22.95 -4.12
CA THR A 558 8.75 -24.37 -3.93
C THR A 558 9.70 -25.22 -4.75
N ASP A 559 10.36 -26.19 -4.11
CA ASP A 559 11.21 -27.19 -4.75
C ASP A 559 10.89 -28.56 -4.16
N THR A 560 10.14 -29.37 -4.92
CA THR A 560 9.68 -30.69 -4.48
C THR A 560 10.58 -31.84 -4.96
N ILE A 561 11.66 -31.54 -5.68
CA ILE A 561 12.58 -32.56 -6.17
C ILE A 561 13.51 -32.93 -5.01
N VAL A 562 13.31 -34.14 -4.48
CA VAL A 562 14.20 -34.73 -3.48
C VAL A 562 15.35 -35.41 -4.24
N ASP A 563 16.58 -35.00 -3.96
CA ASP A 563 17.80 -35.67 -4.48
C ASP A 563 17.94 -37.12 -3.99
#